data_AF-A0A4Q3BWW4-F1
#
_entry.id   AF-A0A4Q3BWW4-F1
#
_cell.length_a   1.000
_cell.length_b   1.000
_cell.length_c   1.000
_cell.angle_alpha   90.00
_cell.angle_beta   90.00
_cell.angle_gamma   90.00
#
_symmetry.space_group_name_H-M   'P 1'
#
loop_
_entity.id
_entity.type
_entity.pdbx_description
1 polymer ?
#
loop_
_entity_poly.entity_id
_entity_poly.type
_entity_poly.pdbx_seq_one_letter_code
_entity_poly.pdbx_strand_id
1 'polypeptide(L)'
;MPTYTDRPAAHHHGASPFERHPLVTGVAVGVGSLLPHAFLTPEASLGFAALLIALIAGIYFGFAVINGSSRDQFVEFNVSGLFAVAALLGLLWWPLLLALAYFGHALWDLAHHN
;
A
#
# COMPACT_ATOMS: atom_id res chain seq x y z
N MET A 1 -17.93 17.80 46.35
CA MET A 1 -18.34 16.63 45.53
C MET A 1 -18.45 17.09 44.08
N PRO A 2 -17.54 16.73 43.18
CA PRO A 2 -17.69 17.02 41.76
C PRO A 2 -18.44 15.88 41.06
N THR A 3 -19.46 16.21 40.28
CA THR A 3 -20.28 15.27 39.50
C THR A 3 -19.55 14.80 38.24
N TYR A 4 -19.58 13.48 38.08
CA TYR A 4 -19.14 12.69 36.93
C TYR A 4 -20.12 12.84 35.75
N THR A 5 -19.64 13.35 34.61
CA THR A 5 -19.74 12.81 33.23
C THR A 5 -19.79 13.92 32.17
N ASP A 6 -18.63 14.42 31.75
CA ASP A 6 -18.47 14.76 30.34
C ASP A 6 -18.04 13.46 29.64
N ARG A 7 -19.01 12.72 29.07
CA ARG A 7 -18.68 11.72 28.07
C ARG A 7 -18.30 12.50 26.81
N PRO A 8 -17.07 12.35 26.26
CA PRO A 8 -16.80 12.91 24.94
C PRO A 8 -17.81 12.31 23.97
N ALA A 9 -18.52 13.18 23.25
CA ALA A 9 -19.45 12.77 22.21
C ALA A 9 -18.71 11.79 21.30
N ALA A 10 -19.22 10.57 21.19
CA ALA A 10 -18.66 9.58 20.29
C ALA A 10 -18.70 10.18 18.88
N HIS A 11 -17.53 10.53 18.34
CA HIS A 11 -17.40 10.91 16.95
C HIS A 11 -17.74 9.65 16.13
N HIS A 12 -18.99 9.57 15.68
CA HIS A 12 -19.41 8.58 14.71
C HIS A 12 -18.70 8.89 13.40
N HIS A 13 -17.52 8.31 13.19
CA HIS A 13 -16.94 8.19 11.86
C HIS A 13 -17.88 7.33 11.04
N GLY A 14 -18.80 7.95 10.31
CA GLY A 14 -19.58 7.25 9.30
C GLY A 14 -18.59 6.58 8.36
N ALA A 15 -18.69 5.26 8.19
CA ALA A 15 -17.72 4.48 7.43
C ALA A 15 -17.39 5.18 6.10
N SER A 16 -16.12 5.45 5.88
CA SER A 16 -15.68 6.16 4.69
C SER A 16 -16.07 5.37 3.43
N PRO A 17 -16.24 6.00 2.26
CA PRO A 17 -16.50 5.27 1.01
C PRO A 17 -15.46 4.17 0.73
N PHE A 18 -14.22 4.38 1.18
CA PHE A 18 -13.11 3.41 1.12
C PHE A 18 -13.36 2.17 1.99
N GLU A 19 -13.90 2.35 3.19
CA GLU A 19 -14.26 1.23 4.08
C GLU A 19 -15.50 0.49 3.61
N ARG A 20 -16.45 1.18 2.95
CA ARG A 20 -17.71 0.57 2.49
C ARG A 20 -17.50 -0.31 1.27
N HIS A 21 -16.57 0.04 0.39
CA HIS A 21 -16.34 -0.66 -0.88
C HIS A 21 -14.84 -0.86 -1.17
N PRO A 22 -14.10 -1.59 -0.30
CA PRO A 22 -12.64 -1.66 -0.35
C PRO A 22 -12.10 -2.19 -1.68
N LEU A 23 -12.76 -3.19 -2.27
CA LEU A 23 -12.40 -3.74 -3.57
C LEU A 23 -12.57 -2.71 -4.70
N VAL A 24 -13.70 -2.00 -4.72
CA VAL A 24 -13.99 -1.00 -5.77
C VAL A 24 -13.02 0.16 -5.67
N THR A 25 -12.76 0.63 -4.45
CA THR A 25 -11.80 1.72 -4.24
C THR A 25 -10.38 1.29 -4.55
N GLY A 26 -9.97 0.07 -4.20
CA GLY A 26 -8.66 -0.48 -4.55
C GLY A 26 -8.46 -0.58 -6.06
N VAL A 27 -9.44 -1.11 -6.80
CA VAL A 27 -9.41 -1.16 -8.27
C VAL A 27 -9.36 0.25 -8.86
N ALA A 28 -10.18 1.18 -8.37
CA ALA A 28 -10.23 2.54 -8.87
C ALA A 28 -8.90 3.28 -8.66
N VAL A 29 -8.30 3.17 -7.47
CA VAL A 29 -6.99 3.75 -7.16
C VAL A 29 -5.89 3.08 -7.99
N GLY A 30 -5.95 1.76 -8.13
CA GLY A 30 -4.99 1.01 -8.94
C GLY A 30 -5.01 1.46 -10.41
N VAL A 31 -6.17 1.40 -11.06
CA VAL A 31 -6.35 1.89 -12.45
C VAL A 31 -5.98 3.37 -12.56
N GLY A 32 -6.41 4.19 -11.61
CA GLY A 32 -6.10 5.62 -11.59
C GLY A 32 -4.59 5.90 -11.52
N SER A 33 -3.83 5.07 -10.79
CA SER A 33 -2.38 5.20 -10.70
C SER A 33 -1.65 4.90 -12.01
N LEU A 34 -2.33 4.30 -13.01
CA LEU A 34 -1.75 4.06 -14.33
C LEU A 34 -1.81 5.29 -15.24
N LEU A 35 -2.66 6.27 -14.94
CA LEU A 35 -2.87 7.46 -15.77
C LEU A 35 -1.57 8.22 -16.11
N PRO A 36 -0.62 8.43 -15.18
CA PRO A 36 0.63 9.12 -15.50
C PRO A 36 1.42 8.47 -16.64
N HIS A 37 1.35 7.14 -16.82
CA HIS A 37 2.08 6.44 -17.89
C HIS A 37 1.68 6.89 -19.30
N ALA A 38 0.48 7.46 -19.49
CA ALA A 38 0.05 7.97 -20.78
C ALA A 38 0.77 9.28 -21.20
N PHE A 39 1.43 9.95 -20.26
CA PHE A 39 2.05 11.26 -20.47
C PHE A 39 3.57 11.26 -20.26
N LEU A 40 4.15 10.15 -19.81
CA LEU A 40 5.56 10.01 -19.50
C LEU A 40 6.33 9.38 -20.67
N THR A 41 7.60 9.74 -20.83
CA THR A 41 8.51 8.97 -21.71
C THR A 41 8.70 7.55 -21.17
N PRO A 42 9.13 6.57 -21.98
CA PRO A 42 9.35 5.20 -21.52
C PRO A 42 10.26 5.12 -20.27
N GLU A 43 11.32 5.91 -20.22
CA GLU A 43 12.28 5.91 -19.10
C GLU A 43 11.64 6.50 -17.83
N ALA A 44 10.94 7.61 -17.96
CA ALA A 44 10.23 8.23 -16.83
C ALA A 44 9.07 7.36 -16.34
N SER A 45 8.42 6.62 -17.25
CA SER A 45 7.37 5.65 -16.96
C SER A 45 7.89 4.49 -16.10
N LEU A 46 9.07 3.94 -16.42
CA LEU A 46 9.74 2.94 -15.59
C LEU A 46 10.14 3.50 -14.22
N GLY A 47 10.70 4.71 -14.19
CA GLY A 47 11.05 5.40 -12.96
C GLY A 47 9.84 5.63 -12.05
N PHE A 48 8.71 6.06 -12.64
CA PHE A 48 7.45 6.24 -11.91
C PHE A 48 6.91 4.92 -11.35
N ALA A 49 6.90 3.85 -12.13
CA ALA A 49 6.48 2.53 -11.65
C ALA A 49 7.38 2.05 -10.49
N ALA A 50 8.70 2.19 -10.60
CA ALA A 50 9.62 1.83 -9.53
C ALA A 50 9.39 2.65 -8.25
N LEU A 51 9.16 3.97 -8.39
CA LEU A 51 8.81 4.84 -7.26
C LEU A 51 7.50 4.42 -6.60
N LEU A 52 6.49 4.05 -7.38
CA LEU A 52 5.21 3.59 -6.86
C LEU A 52 5.35 2.30 -6.05
N ILE A 53 6.12 1.31 -6.55
CA ILE A 53 6.42 0.08 -5.80
C ILE A 53 7.26 0.38 -4.55
N ALA A 54 8.21 1.30 -4.62
CA ALA A 54 9.00 1.71 -3.44
C ALA A 54 8.13 2.40 -2.37
N LEU A 55 7.14 3.20 -2.78
CA LEU A 55 6.18 3.82 -1.87
C LEU A 55 5.33 2.77 -1.16
N ILE A 56 4.84 1.77 -1.91
CA ILE A 56 4.10 0.62 -1.35
C ILE A 56 4.97 -0.12 -0.34
N ALA A 57 6.24 -0.41 -0.67
CA ALA A 57 7.18 -1.03 0.26
C ALA A 57 7.32 -0.22 1.56
N GLY A 58 7.46 1.10 1.44
CA GLY A 58 7.54 2.00 2.60
C GLY A 58 6.30 1.97 3.50
N ILE A 59 5.10 1.77 2.93
CA ILE A 59 3.85 1.62 3.70
C ILE A 59 3.88 0.33 4.52
N TYR A 60 4.23 -0.82 3.92
CA TYR A 60 4.38 -2.09 4.65
C TYR A 60 5.48 -2.01 5.72
N PHE A 61 6.59 -1.31 5.44
CA PHE A 61 7.60 -1.06 6.45
C PHE A 61 7.03 -0.28 7.65
N GLY A 62 6.19 0.73 7.41
CA GLY A 62 5.49 1.46 8.46
C GLY A 62 4.61 0.54 9.32
N PHE A 63 3.85 -0.38 8.70
CA PHE A 63 3.07 -1.39 9.43
C PHE A 63 3.97 -2.32 10.25
N ALA A 64 5.11 -2.73 9.69
CA ALA A 64 6.08 -3.56 10.39
C ALA A 64 6.65 -2.88 11.65
N VAL A 65 6.75 -1.55 11.67
CA VAL A 65 7.24 -0.78 12.82
C VAL A 65 6.16 -0.56 13.88
N ILE A 66 4.89 -0.40 13.48
CA ILE A 66 3.81 0.06 14.38
C ILE A 66 2.98 -1.11 14.94
N ASN A 67 2.89 -2.25 14.24
CA ASN A 67 2.05 -3.39 14.66
C ASN A 67 2.56 -4.08 15.94
N GLY A 68 1.67 -4.60 16.78
CA GLY A 68 2.02 -5.09 18.13
C GLY A 68 2.54 -6.54 18.21
N SER A 69 2.38 -7.35 17.16
CA SER A 69 2.77 -8.76 17.13
C SER A 69 4.10 -8.94 16.40
N SER A 70 5.11 -9.54 17.05
CA SER A 70 6.42 -9.78 16.43
C SER A 70 6.35 -10.63 15.15
N ARG A 71 5.35 -11.51 15.04
CA ARG A 71 5.11 -12.30 13.83
C ARG A 71 4.66 -11.40 12.67
N ASP A 72 3.72 -10.50 12.94
CA ASP A 72 3.16 -9.61 11.91
C ASP A 72 4.22 -8.60 11.48
N GLN A 73 4.98 -8.04 12.44
CA GLN A 73 6.13 -7.19 12.13
C GLN A 73 7.14 -7.88 11.22
N PHE A 74 7.48 -9.14 11.48
CA PHE A 74 8.43 -9.89 10.67
C PHE A 74 7.89 -10.13 9.26
N VAL A 75 6.62 -10.51 9.12
CA VAL A 75 5.99 -10.72 7.81
C VAL A 75 6.01 -9.43 7.00
N GLU A 76 5.52 -8.33 7.57
CA GLU A 76 5.44 -7.03 6.89
C GLU A 76 6.83 -6.48 6.51
N PHE A 77 7.84 -6.71 7.36
CA PHE A 77 9.22 -6.31 7.06
C PHE A 77 9.78 -7.07 5.85
N ASN A 78 9.57 -8.40 5.77
CA ASN A 78 10.04 -9.19 4.64
C ASN A 78 9.32 -8.82 3.34
N VAL A 79 8.02 -8.53 3.41
CA VAL A 79 7.20 -8.10 2.26
C VAL A 79 7.66 -6.74 1.75
N SER A 80 7.87 -5.79 2.67
CA SER A 80 8.49 -4.50 2.36
C SER A 80 9.84 -4.69 1.65
N GLY A 81 10.72 -5.55 2.20
CA GLY A 81 12.01 -5.86 1.59
C GLY A 81 11.87 -6.43 0.17
N LEU A 82 10.94 -7.36 -0.03
CA LEU A 82 10.66 -7.96 -1.33
C LEU A 82 10.24 -6.90 -2.36
N PHE A 83 9.30 -6.01 -2.01
CA PHE A 83 8.85 -4.95 -2.92
C PHE A 83 9.95 -3.92 -3.20
N ALA A 84 10.73 -3.52 -2.20
CA ALA A 84 11.85 -2.60 -2.40
C ALA A 84 12.91 -3.18 -3.34
N VAL A 85 13.26 -4.46 -3.17
CA VAL A 85 14.18 -5.16 -4.08
C VAL A 85 13.55 -5.27 -5.46
N ALA A 86 12.28 -5.67 -5.59
CA ALA A 86 11.61 -5.77 -6.89
C ALA A 86 11.57 -4.44 -7.64
N ALA A 87 11.35 -3.32 -6.94
CA ALA A 87 11.42 -1.98 -7.51
C ALA A 87 12.81 -1.68 -8.09
N LEU A 88 13.87 -1.97 -7.33
CA LEU A 88 15.25 -1.73 -7.74
C LEU A 88 15.65 -2.62 -8.92
N LEU A 89 15.42 -3.94 -8.82
CA LEU A 89 15.74 -4.89 -9.88
C LEU A 89 14.90 -4.61 -11.14
N GLY A 90 13.65 -4.22 -10.96
CA GLY A 90 12.74 -3.89 -12.05
C GLY A 90 13.17 -2.64 -12.82
N LEU A 91 13.63 -1.62 -12.11
CA LEU A 91 14.16 -0.40 -12.72
C LEU A 91 15.48 -0.64 -13.45
N LEU A 92 16.40 -1.41 -12.86
CA LEU A 92 17.77 -1.54 -13.35
C LEU A 92 17.95 -2.64 -14.41
N TRP A 93 17.20 -3.73 -14.31
CA TRP A 93 17.51 -4.95 -15.07
C TRP A 93 16.31 -5.54 -15.78
N TRP A 94 15.19 -5.73 -15.10
CA TRP A 94 14.05 -6.45 -15.68
C TRP A 94 12.70 -5.75 -15.38
N PRO A 95 12.27 -4.82 -16.25
CA PRO A 95 11.04 -4.03 -16.07
C PRO A 95 9.78 -4.83 -15.76
N LEU A 96 9.71 -6.09 -16.18
CA LEU A 96 8.58 -6.96 -15.87
C LEU A 96 8.37 -7.16 -14.37
N LEU A 97 9.45 -7.08 -13.56
CA LEU A 97 9.35 -7.14 -12.10
C LEU A 97 8.50 -6.01 -11.52
N LEU A 98 8.44 -4.83 -12.17
CA LEU A 98 7.60 -3.72 -11.71
C LEU A 98 6.12 -4.07 -11.85
N ALA A 99 5.72 -4.65 -12.98
CA ALA A 99 4.35 -5.11 -13.20
C ALA A 99 4.00 -6.27 -12.26
N LEU A 100 4.89 -7.25 -12.11
CA LEU A 100 4.67 -8.38 -11.20
C LEU A 100 4.54 -7.93 -9.74
N ALA A 101 5.40 -7.01 -9.29
CA ALA A 101 5.31 -6.41 -7.97
C ALA A 101 3.99 -5.65 -7.77
N TYR A 102 3.55 -4.90 -8.78
CA TYR A 102 2.30 -4.15 -8.72
C TYR A 102 1.08 -5.05 -8.49
N PHE A 103 0.95 -6.13 -9.28
CA PHE A 103 -0.12 -7.12 -9.09
C PHE A 103 0.09 -7.96 -7.82
N GLY A 104 1.33 -8.29 -7.47
CA GLY A 104 1.68 -9.01 -6.26
C GLY A 104 1.24 -8.28 -5.00
N HIS A 105 1.37 -6.95 -4.96
CA HIS A 105 0.84 -6.10 -3.89
C HIS A 105 -0.69 -6.27 -3.76
N ALA A 106 -1.42 -6.18 -4.86
CA ALA A 106 -2.88 -6.28 -4.82
C ALA A 106 -3.34 -7.67 -4.33
N LEU A 107 -2.60 -8.72 -4.72
CA LEU A 107 -2.83 -10.07 -4.24
C LEU A 107 -2.46 -10.22 -2.75
N TRP A 108 -1.36 -9.63 -2.32
CA TRP A 108 -0.92 -9.65 -0.92
C TRP A 108 -1.97 -9.03 0.00
N ASP A 109 -2.44 -7.83 -0.35
CA ASP A 109 -3.51 -7.15 0.37
C ASP A 109 -4.76 -8.02 0.44
N LEU A 110 -5.22 -8.57 -0.70
CA LEU A 110 -6.39 -9.43 -0.72
C LEU A 110 -6.23 -10.67 0.17
N ALA A 111 -5.03 -11.25 0.25
CA ALA A 111 -4.76 -12.43 1.06
C ALA A 111 -4.65 -12.16 2.57
N HIS A 112 -4.32 -10.93 2.97
CA HIS A 112 -4.10 -10.54 4.38
C HIS A 112 -5.27 -9.77 5.00
N HIS A 113 -6.33 -9.47 4.24
CA HIS A 113 -7.54 -8.81 4.73
C HIS A 113 -8.57 -9.78 5.38
N ASN A 114 -8.12 -10.83 6.08
CA ASN A 114 -8.95 -11.87 6.70
C ASN A 114 -8.61 -12.13 8.17
#